data_AF-A0A3N5VEC9-F1
#
_entry.id   AF-A0A3N5VEC9-F1
#
_cell.length_a   1.000
_cell.length_b   1.000
_cell.length_c   1.000
_cell.angle_alpha   90.00
_cell.angle_beta   90.00
_cell.angle_gamma   90.00
#
_symmetry.space_group_name_H-M   'P 1'
#
loop_
_entity.id
_entity.type
_entity.pdbx_description
1 polymer ?
#
loop_
_entity_poly.entity_id
_entity_poly.type
_entity_poly.pdbx_seq_one_letter_code
_entity_poly.pdbx_strand_id
1 'polypeptide(L)'
;MNLFPQSRRIAFLGDFVPRRCGIATFTHHLCEAVAAQEPDAKCIVVAVNDRPEGYDYPRRVRFEIDHKDLDSYLAAADVLNANRADVLCVQHEFGI
;
A
#
# COMPACT_ATOMS: atom_id res chain seq x y z
N MET A 1 2.44 28.71 11.59
CA MET A 1 2.64 27.58 12.52
C MET A 1 1.32 26.82 12.58
N ASN A 2 1.30 25.56 12.13
CA ASN A 2 0.08 24.75 12.12
C ASN A 2 -0.09 24.12 13.51
N LEU A 3 -1.16 24.44 14.22
CA LEU A 3 -1.39 24.09 15.62
C LEU A 3 -1.98 22.69 15.83
N PHE A 4 -2.08 21.90 14.75
CA PHE A 4 -2.53 20.51 14.79
C PHE A 4 -1.56 19.66 13.98
N PRO A 5 -1.06 18.53 14.51
CA PRO A 5 -0.34 17.58 13.68
C PRO A 5 -1.31 17.10 12.60
N GLN A 6 -0.96 17.33 11.34
CA GLN A 6 -1.70 16.76 10.23
C GLN A 6 -1.54 15.24 10.34
N SER A 7 -2.66 14.50 10.41
CA SER A 7 -2.64 13.03 10.42
C SER A 7 -1.75 12.53 9.28
N ARG A 8 -0.64 11.88 9.64
CA ARG A 8 0.34 11.35 8.68
C ARG A 8 -0.34 10.36 7.75
N ARG A 9 0.01 10.38 6.48
CA ARG A 9 -0.49 9.46 5.46
C ARG A 9 0.65 8.56 5.03
N ILE A 10 0.56 7.29 5.42
CA ILE A 10 1.60 6.30 5.15
C ILE A 10 1.01 5.30 4.16
N ALA A 11 1.64 5.18 3.00
CA ALA A 11 1.28 4.21 1.99
C ALA A 11 2.29 3.06 2.01
N PHE A 12 1.79 1.83 1.97
CA PHE A 12 2.59 0.62 1.76
C PHE A 12 2.33 0.11 0.35
N LEU A 13 3.38 -0.17 -0.42
CA LEU A 13 3.27 -0.67 -1.78
C LEU A 13 4.01 -2.00 -1.91
N GLY A 14 3.36 -2.98 -2.52
CA GLY A 14 3.92 -4.31 -2.76
C GLY A 14 2.84 -5.37 -2.70
N ASP A 15 3.24 -6.63 -2.54
CA ASP A 15 2.30 -7.72 -2.33
C ASP A 15 1.55 -7.56 -1.00
N PHE A 16 0.31 -8.05 -0.99
CA PHE A 16 -0.52 -8.00 0.20
C PHE A 16 -1.45 -9.22 0.31
N VAL A 17 -1.84 -9.56 1.54
CA VAL A 17 -2.85 -10.60 1.79
C VAL A 17 -4.17 -10.20 1.11
N PRO A 18 -4.89 -11.12 0.44
CA PRO A 18 -4.84 -12.57 0.62
C PRO A 18 -3.91 -13.33 -0.35
N ARG A 19 -3.06 -12.65 -1.14
CA ARG A 19 -2.00 -13.34 -1.89
C ARG A 19 -1.11 -14.11 -0.91
N ARG A 20 -0.89 -15.40 -1.19
CA ARG A 20 -0.21 -16.32 -0.27
C ARG A 20 1.28 -16.39 -0.58
N CYS A 21 2.02 -15.34 -0.22
CA CYS A 21 3.48 -15.30 -0.26
C CYS A 21 4.04 -14.71 1.04
N GLY A 22 5.35 -14.90 1.25
CA GLY A 22 6.03 -14.43 2.46
C GLY A 22 6.01 -12.91 2.57
N ILE A 23 6.29 -12.21 1.46
CA ILE A 23 6.30 -10.75 1.43
C ILE A 23 4.90 -10.14 1.62
N ALA A 24 3.83 -10.75 1.10
CA ALA A 24 2.45 -10.31 1.38
C ALA A 24 2.13 -10.31 2.87
N THR A 25 2.57 -11.36 3.57
CA THR A 25 2.39 -11.51 5.02
C THR A 25 3.23 -10.48 5.78
N PHE A 26 4.47 -10.26 5.32
CA PHE A 26 5.35 -9.24 5.89
C PHE A 26 4.77 -7.83 5.74
N THR A 27 4.37 -7.44 4.52
CA THR A 27 3.74 -6.13 4.26
C THR A 27 2.49 -5.93 5.10
N HIS A 28 1.66 -6.97 5.26
CA HIS A 28 0.49 -6.93 6.14
C HIS A 28 0.90 -6.64 7.58
N HIS A 29 1.76 -7.44 8.18
CA HIS A 29 2.17 -7.23 9.58
C HIS A 29 2.89 -5.90 9.79
N LEU A 30 3.70 -5.45 8.83
CA LEU A 30 4.36 -4.14 8.90
C LEU A 30 3.31 -3.00 8.90
N CYS A 31 2.35 -3.05 7.99
CA CYS A 31 1.26 -2.07 7.93
C CYS A 31 0.45 -2.03 9.23
N GLU A 32 0.08 -3.19 9.77
CA GLU A 32 -0.68 -3.27 11.04
C GLU A 32 0.14 -2.78 12.23
N ALA A 33 1.42 -3.13 12.30
CA ALA A 33 2.30 -2.70 13.37
C ALA A 33 2.48 -1.17 13.36
N VAL A 34 2.69 -0.56 12.20
CA VAL A 34 2.78 0.90 12.08
C VAL A 34 1.46 1.58 12.46
N ALA A 35 0.32 1.07 11.96
CA ALA A 35 -0.99 1.62 12.32
C ALA A 35 -1.31 1.51 13.81
N ALA A 36 -0.82 0.46 14.49
CA ALA A 36 -0.97 0.30 15.93
C ALA A 36 -0.08 1.26 16.74
N GLN A 37 1.12 1.57 16.25
CA GLN A 37 2.04 2.51 16.91
C GLN A 37 1.69 3.98 16.67
N GLU A 38 1.08 4.30 15.51
CA GLU A 38 0.66 5.64 15.14
C GLU A 38 -0.85 5.67 14.81
N PRO A 39 -1.75 5.62 15.83
CA PRO A 39 -3.19 5.52 15.60
C PRO A 39 -3.81 6.69 14.82
N ASP A 40 -3.18 7.87 14.91
CA ASP A 40 -3.61 9.07 14.19
C ASP A 40 -3.13 9.09 12.73
N ALA A 41 -2.25 8.16 12.33
CA ALA A 41 -1.79 8.02 10.97
C ALA A 41 -2.78 7.22 10.12
N LYS A 42 -3.08 7.73 8.93
CA LYS A 42 -3.83 7.02 7.91
C LYS A 42 -2.89 6.08 7.15
N CYS A 43 -2.92 4.80 7.50
CA CYS A 43 -2.20 3.75 6.78
C CYS A 43 -3.07 3.15 5.67
N ILE A 44 -2.55 3.16 4.44
CA ILE A 44 -3.19 2.56 3.25
C ILE A 44 -2.22 1.62 2.53
N VAL A 45 -2.77 0.72 1.73
CA VAL A 45 -1.98 -0.21 0.92
C VAL A 45 -2.30 -0.02 -0.57
N VAL A 46 -1.26 -0.09 -1.39
CA VAL A 46 -1.31 -0.26 -2.84
C VAL A 46 -0.79 -1.67 -3.13
N ALA A 47 -1.69 -2.58 -3.48
CA ALA A 47 -1.34 -3.99 -3.66
C ALA A 47 -0.87 -4.26 -5.10
N VAL A 48 0.11 -5.14 -5.27
CA VAL A 48 0.54 -5.64 -6.59
C VAL A 48 -0.05 -7.03 -6.83
N ASN A 49 -0.82 -7.16 -7.91
CA ASN A 49 -1.52 -8.36 -8.32
C ASN A 49 -0.67 -9.20 -9.28
N ASP A 50 -0.69 -10.51 -9.08
CA ASP A 50 -0.08 -11.52 -9.95
C ASP A 50 -1.05 -12.15 -10.96
N ARG A 51 -2.35 -11.81 -10.86
CA ARG A 51 -3.42 -12.34 -11.72
C ARG A 51 -4.44 -11.26 -12.11
N PRO A 52 -5.07 -11.36 -13.29
CA PRO A 52 -6.00 -10.35 -13.80
C PRO A 52 -7.23 -10.15 -12.92
N GLU A 53 -7.68 -11.18 -12.21
CA GLU A 53 -8.87 -11.10 -11.35
C GLU A 53 -8.60 -10.37 -10.02
N GLY A 54 -7.34 -10.07 -9.72
CA GLY A 54 -6.94 -9.49 -8.43
C GLY A 54 -7.30 -10.39 -7.25
N TYR A 55 -7.50 -9.81 -6.08
CA TYR A 55 -7.86 -10.54 -4.86
C TYR A 55 -8.99 -9.86 -4.10
N ASP A 56 -9.68 -10.60 -3.23
CA ASP A 56 -10.65 -10.03 -2.29
C ASP A 56 -9.93 -9.30 -1.15
N TYR A 57 -9.40 -8.12 -1.47
CA TYR A 57 -8.60 -7.33 -0.55
C TYR A 57 -9.45 -6.65 0.53
N PRO A 58 -8.92 -6.50 1.76
CA PRO A 58 -9.58 -5.71 2.78
C PRO A 58 -9.55 -4.22 2.42
N ARG A 59 -10.42 -3.42 3.06
CA ARG A 59 -10.47 -1.94 2.91
C ARG A 59 -9.16 -1.19 3.17
N ARG A 60 -8.13 -1.88 3.68
CA ARG A 60 -6.75 -1.38 3.81
C ARG A 60 -6.16 -1.08 2.44
N VAL A 61 -6.43 -1.94 1.45
CA VAL A 61 -6.01 -1.76 0.06
C VAL A 61 -6.91 -0.70 -0.58
N ARG A 62 -6.29 0.32 -1.15
CA ARG A 62 -6.98 1.45 -1.80
C ARG A 62 -6.78 1.50 -3.30
N PHE A 63 -5.77 0.80 -3.78
CA PHE A 63 -5.46 0.69 -5.19
C PHE A 63 -4.75 -0.63 -5.45
N GLU A 64 -4.92 -1.15 -6.64
CA GLU A 64 -4.33 -2.40 -7.10
C GLU A 64 -3.56 -2.12 -8.38
N ILE A 65 -2.31 -2.56 -8.43
CA ILE A 65 -1.43 -2.53 -9.59
C ILE A 65 -1.46 -3.93 -10.20
N ASP A 66 -1.64 -4.04 -11.51
CA ASP A 66 -1.37 -5.28 -12.22
C ASP A 66 0.12 -5.31 -12.59
N HIS A 67 0.85 -6.32 -12.14
CA HIS A 67 2.30 -6.37 -12.36
C HIS A 67 2.71 -6.40 -13.84
N LYS A 68 1.80 -6.77 -14.75
CA LYS A 68 2.08 -6.81 -16.20
C LYS A 68 1.66 -5.54 -16.93
N ASP A 69 1.01 -4.61 -16.25
CA ASP A 69 0.44 -3.41 -16.86
C ASP A 69 1.15 -2.15 -16.36
N LEU A 70 2.00 -1.57 -17.21
CA LEU A 70 2.73 -0.33 -16.92
C LEU A 70 1.79 0.85 -16.63
N ASP A 71 0.63 0.92 -17.28
CA ASP A 71 -0.31 2.02 -17.09
C ASP A 71 -0.92 1.99 -15.68
N SER A 72 -1.08 0.79 -15.10
CA SER A 72 -1.54 0.64 -13.72
C SER A 72 -0.54 1.22 -12.69
N TYR A 73 0.76 1.18 -12.97
CA TYR A 73 1.77 1.83 -12.13
C TYR A 73 1.70 3.35 -12.20
N LEU A 74 1.47 3.91 -13.40
CA LEU A 74 1.29 5.36 -13.57
C LEU A 74 0.02 5.82 -12.84
N ALA A 75 -1.08 5.08 -12.98
CA ALA A 75 -2.32 5.38 -12.25
C ALA A 75 -2.13 5.30 -10.72
N ALA A 76 -1.37 4.33 -10.21
CA ALA A 76 -1.04 4.25 -8.79
C ALA A 76 -0.24 5.48 -8.32
N ALA A 77 0.72 5.94 -9.12
CA ALA A 77 1.49 7.14 -8.82
C ALA A 77 0.59 8.39 -8.75
N ASP A 78 -0.35 8.55 -9.69
CA ASP A 78 -1.33 9.63 -9.68
C ASP A 78 -2.22 9.59 -8.43
N VAL A 79 -2.70 8.41 -8.06
CA VAL A 79 -3.50 8.21 -6.84
C VAL A 79 -2.71 8.59 -5.59
N LEU A 80 -1.44 8.16 -5.48
CA LEU A 80 -0.58 8.47 -4.34
C LEU A 80 -0.28 9.98 -4.24
N ASN A 81 0.00 10.61 -5.38
CA ASN A 81 0.26 12.06 -5.47
C ASN A 81 -0.99 12.86 -5.06
N ALA A 82 -2.18 12.49 -5.57
CA ALA A 82 -3.43 13.14 -5.23
C ALA A 82 -3.80 12.98 -3.74
N ASN A 83 -3.50 11.81 -3.15
CA ASN A 83 -3.75 11.54 -1.73
C ASN A 83 -2.69 12.13 -0.79
N ARG A 84 -1.60 12.71 -1.31
CA ARG A 84 -0.48 13.29 -0.55
C ARG A 84 0.03 12.32 0.52
N ALA A 85 0.48 11.14 0.10
CA ALA A 85 1.23 10.27 1.01
C ALA A 85 2.48 11.01 1.51
N ASP A 86 2.66 11.10 2.82
CA ASP A 86 3.86 11.70 3.43
C ASP A 86 5.04 10.71 3.36
N VAL A 87 4.74 9.41 3.39
CA VAL A 87 5.70 8.31 3.29
C VAL A 87 5.14 7.23 2.39
N LEU A 88 5.96 6.75 1.45
CA LEU A 88 5.71 5.55 0.68
C LEU A 88 6.74 4.47 1.09
N CYS A 89 6.26 3.38 1.66
CA CYS A 89 7.06 2.22 2.06
C CYS A 89 6.91 1.12 1.00
N VAL A 90 7.94 0.95 0.17
CA VAL A 90 7.95 -0.03 -0.92
C VAL A 90 8.53 -1.36 -0.42
N GLN A 91 7.75 -2.43 -0.56
CA GLN A 91 8.16 -3.80 -0.32
C GLN A 91 8.36 -4.48 -1.68
N HIS A 92 9.54 -5.05 -1.89
CA HIS A 92 9.88 -5.78 -3.10
C HIS A 92 10.49 -7.14 -2.76
N GLU A 93 10.27 -8.13 -3.62
CA GLU A 93 11.01 -9.39 -3.61
C GLU A 93 11.57 -9.67 -5.01
N PHE A 94 12.49 -10.63 -5.12
CA PHE A 94 13.00 -11.01 -6.44
C PHE A 94 11.86 -11.59 -7.30
N GLY A 95 11.62 -10.99 -8.46
CA GLY A 95 10.54 -11.39 -9.37
C GLY A 95 9.31 -10.48 -9.35
N ILE A 96 9.38 -9.35 -8.64
CA ILE A 96 8.36 -8.29 -8.59
C ILE A 96 9.02 -6.92 -8.78
#